data_AF-A0A0C9SV32-F1
#
_entry.id   AF-A0A0C9SV32-F1
#
_cell.length_a   1.000
_cell.length_b   1.000
_cell.length_c   1.000
_cell.angle_alpha   90.00
_cell.angle_beta   90.00
_cell.angle_gamma   90.00
#
_symmetry.space_group_name_H-M   'P 1'
#
loop_
_entity.id
_entity.type
_entity.pdbx_description
1 polymer ?
#
loop_
_entity_poly.entity_id
_entity_poly.type
_entity_poly.pdbx_seq_one_letter_code
_entity_poly.pdbx_strand_id
1 'polypeptide(L)'
;ASKKRKSPEDHDEPPHEEPPAVNEAQEPLPDEDDAKFALHPDDPPNFLKLCTALRILTKRKLTDLEIETADGLIREYGTELITLYGSAVIKPNHHFAIHVGTCARNFGPLHDFWTFLFERLNKVLKSYKTNNHGNGELETTFFQEFHRTCEIGRLTFSLQRYPEQSLPFQTSRLMVKASNEERGTVAGLAALSQELDDVNDDAVRSYDLSPRHQTQVMSSDTYQMLARTICMRFPLTPVHCQYEQPLVPHSLPLNPGAVFFEYVIVNGKRYYASRTVGFNKSSFVHTIIPRSTGGVAHGYGEILEIFQVTQQFRAGGQSLWFARMRWFKAWEGQRDNVWKNL
;
A
#
# COMPACT_ATOMS: atom_id res chain seq x y z
N ALA A 1 14.61 31.19 59.78
CA ALA A 1 16.02 31.46 60.12
C ALA A 1 16.81 31.21 58.83
N SER A 2 17.44 32.16 58.16
CA SER A 2 18.21 33.32 58.60
C SER A 2 17.70 34.67 58.08
N LYS A 3 18.03 35.72 58.84
CA LYS A 3 17.65 37.13 58.69
C LYS A 3 18.64 37.93 57.81
N LYS A 4 18.13 38.90 57.06
CA LYS A 4 18.70 40.27 56.84
C LYS A 4 17.59 41.15 56.19
N ARG A 5 16.84 41.94 56.99
CA ARG A 5 16.89 43.43 57.16
C ARG A 5 16.79 44.18 55.80
N LYS A 6 15.65 44.78 55.36
CA LYS A 6 14.93 46.05 55.76
C LYS A 6 15.88 47.28 55.69
N SER A 7 15.63 48.42 55.02
CA SER A 7 14.42 49.28 54.89
C SER A 7 14.64 50.40 53.81
N PRO A 8 13.94 51.59 53.76
CA PRO A 8 12.92 51.97 52.75
C PRO A 8 13.13 53.41 52.17
N GLU A 9 12.05 54.06 51.69
CA GLU A 9 11.82 55.50 51.35
C GLU A 9 11.70 55.77 49.83
N ASP A 10 10.48 55.91 49.29
CA ASP A 10 9.50 57.03 49.29
C ASP A 10 9.88 58.18 48.34
N HIS A 11 9.02 58.44 47.34
CA HIS A 11 8.37 59.74 47.09
C HIS A 11 7.41 59.68 45.88
N ASP A 12 6.17 60.13 46.12
CA ASP A 12 5.07 60.36 45.19
C ASP A 12 5.37 61.42 44.11
N GLU A 13 4.87 61.20 42.88
CA GLU A 13 4.36 62.29 42.01
C GLU A 13 3.22 61.77 41.08
N PRO A 14 2.19 62.60 40.78
CA PRO A 14 0.89 62.18 40.23
C PRO A 14 0.85 62.13 38.68
N PRO A 15 -0.23 61.62 38.04
CA PRO A 15 -0.18 61.12 36.68
C PRO A 15 -0.37 62.22 35.63
N HIS A 16 0.48 62.23 34.61
CA HIS A 16 0.25 62.97 33.36
C HIS A 16 -0.33 62.02 32.31
N GLU A 17 -1.59 62.22 31.96
CA GLU A 17 -2.21 61.68 30.76
C GLU A 17 -1.63 62.37 29.52
N GLU A 18 -1.02 61.58 28.63
CA GLU A 18 -0.73 61.96 27.25
C GLU A 18 -1.45 60.99 26.28
N PRO A 19 -1.84 61.49 25.08
CA PRO A 19 -2.91 60.93 24.24
C PRO A 19 -2.54 59.59 23.56
N PRO A 20 -3.54 58.82 23.08
CA PRO A 20 -3.30 57.47 22.57
C PRO A 20 -2.44 57.51 21.30
N ALA A 21 -1.26 56.88 21.37
CA ALA A 21 -0.44 56.57 20.22
C ALA A 21 -1.18 55.55 19.33
N VAL A 22 -1.16 55.82 18.03
CA VAL A 22 -1.73 55.00 16.97
C VAL A 22 -1.15 53.59 17.08
N ASN A 23 -2.04 52.61 17.23
CA ASN A 23 -1.73 51.20 17.33
C ASN A 23 -1.33 50.67 15.93
N GLU A 24 -0.07 50.87 15.53
CA GLU A 24 0.52 50.01 14.50
C GLU A 24 0.69 48.64 15.14
N ALA A 25 -0.23 47.73 14.82
CA ALA A 25 -0.14 46.34 15.23
C ALA A 25 1.17 45.75 14.68
N GLN A 26 2.21 45.71 15.52
CA GLN A 26 3.36 44.85 15.30
C GLN A 26 2.85 43.42 15.34
N GLU A 27 2.96 42.72 14.21
CA GLU A 27 2.77 41.27 14.17
C GLU A 27 3.69 40.65 15.22
N PRO A 28 3.18 39.74 16.07
CA PRO A 28 3.98 39.13 17.12
C PRO A 28 5.15 38.38 16.47
N LEU A 29 6.36 38.70 16.93
CA LEU A 29 7.56 37.94 16.59
C LEU A 29 7.32 36.47 16.94
N PRO A 30 7.60 35.52 16.02
CA PRO A 30 7.36 34.10 16.28
C PRO A 30 8.19 33.63 17.48
N ASP A 31 7.57 32.80 18.32
CA ASP A 31 8.21 32.18 19.48
C ASP A 31 9.51 31.47 19.06
N GLU A 32 10.58 31.53 19.88
CA GLU A 32 11.91 30.98 19.54
C GLU A 32 11.87 29.48 19.17
N ASP A 33 10.86 28.75 19.65
CA ASP A 33 10.63 27.34 19.32
C ASP A 33 10.05 27.14 17.89
N ASP A 34 9.27 28.08 17.36
CA ASP A 34 8.76 28.06 15.99
C ASP A 34 9.83 28.44 14.97
N ALA A 35 10.76 29.35 15.34
CA ALA A 35 11.89 29.73 14.51
C ALA A 35 12.85 28.55 14.23
N LYS A 36 12.87 27.53 15.09
CA LYS A 36 13.76 26.37 14.98
C LYS A 36 13.39 25.42 13.84
N PHE A 37 12.14 25.46 13.38
CA PHE A 37 11.63 24.64 12.29
C PHE A 37 11.25 25.46 11.05
N ALA A 38 11.50 26.78 11.07
CA ALA A 38 11.26 27.65 9.94
C ALA A 38 12.35 27.44 8.86
N LEU A 39 11.92 27.10 7.65
CA LEU A 39 12.79 27.13 6.48
C LEU A 39 13.20 28.57 6.18
N HIS A 40 14.44 28.76 5.69
CA HIS A 40 14.88 30.06 5.23
C HIS A 40 13.96 30.49 4.08
N PRO A 41 13.54 31.78 3.98
CA PRO A 41 12.65 32.24 2.93
C PRO A 41 13.13 31.90 1.50
N ASP A 42 14.44 31.86 1.31
CA ASP A 42 15.11 31.50 0.05
C ASP A 42 15.42 29.99 -0.11
N ASP A 43 15.04 29.13 0.83
CA ASP A 43 15.24 27.68 0.68
C ASP A 43 14.35 27.05 -0.41
N PRO A 44 13.06 27.41 -0.58
CA PRO A 44 12.23 26.86 -1.66
C PRO A 44 12.85 26.96 -3.07
N PRO A 45 13.36 28.12 -3.55
CA PRO A 45 14.02 28.17 -4.85
C PRO A 45 15.32 27.37 -4.90
N ASN A 46 16.04 27.23 -3.78
CA ASN A 46 17.21 26.37 -3.69
C ASN A 46 16.83 24.88 -3.82
N PHE A 47 15.82 24.43 -3.08
CA PHE A 47 15.28 23.07 -3.13
C PHE A 47 14.78 22.69 -4.54
N LEU A 48 14.19 23.64 -5.27
CA LEU A 48 13.77 23.42 -6.67
C LEU A 48 14.94 23.09 -7.60
N LYS A 49 16.17 23.56 -7.32
CA LYS A 49 17.37 23.15 -8.09
C LYS A 49 17.62 21.65 -7.93
N LEU A 50 17.57 21.15 -6.69
CA LEU A 50 17.69 19.72 -6.39
C LEU A 50 16.58 18.91 -7.08
N CYS A 51 15.32 19.34 -6.97
CA CYS A 51 14.21 18.66 -7.64
C CYS A 51 14.40 18.61 -9.17
N THR A 52 14.88 19.71 -9.75
CA THR A 52 15.13 19.80 -11.21
C THR A 52 16.25 18.86 -11.63
N ALA A 53 17.36 18.81 -10.88
CA ALA A 53 18.45 17.87 -11.13
C ALA A 53 17.97 16.42 -11.05
N LEU A 54 17.22 16.06 -10.01
CA LEU A 54 16.67 14.71 -9.84
C LEU A 54 15.74 14.32 -10.99
N ARG A 55 14.89 15.25 -11.45
CA ARG A 55 13.99 15.02 -12.59
C ARG A 55 14.76 14.76 -13.89
N ILE A 56 15.91 15.41 -14.07
CA ILE A 56 16.79 15.14 -15.22
C ILE A 56 17.42 13.75 -15.08
N LEU A 57 18.09 13.49 -13.95
CA LEU A 57 18.87 12.26 -13.73
C LEU A 57 18.02 10.97 -13.73
N THR A 58 16.73 11.09 -13.42
CA THR A 58 15.78 9.95 -13.42
C THR A 58 15.16 9.65 -14.79
N LYS A 59 15.53 10.38 -15.85
CA LYS A 59 15.08 10.07 -17.21
C LYS A 59 15.56 8.69 -17.67
N ARG A 60 14.80 8.08 -18.58
CA ARG A 60 15.17 6.79 -19.19
C ARG A 60 16.37 6.85 -20.12
N LYS A 61 16.64 8.03 -20.69
CA LYS A 61 17.78 8.31 -21.55
C LYS A 61 18.35 9.65 -21.09
N LEU A 62 19.66 9.74 -21.04
CA LEU A 62 20.40 10.93 -20.65
C LEU A 62 21.36 11.31 -21.78
N THR A 63 21.46 12.61 -22.04
CA THR A 63 22.48 13.22 -22.88
C THR A 63 23.56 13.87 -22.01
N ASP A 64 24.77 14.07 -22.53
CA ASP A 64 25.84 14.71 -21.76
C ASP A 64 25.48 16.12 -21.28
N LEU A 65 24.79 16.91 -22.12
CA LEU A 65 24.30 18.23 -21.75
C LEU A 65 23.32 18.18 -20.56
N GLU A 66 22.43 17.19 -20.52
CA GLU A 66 21.51 16.99 -19.41
C GLU A 66 22.25 16.62 -18.13
N ILE A 67 23.29 15.78 -18.23
CA ILE A 67 24.13 15.42 -17.09
C ILE A 67 24.89 16.64 -16.57
N GLU A 68 25.47 17.45 -17.45
CA GLU A 68 26.15 18.71 -17.09
C GLU A 68 25.19 19.70 -16.41
N THR A 69 23.97 19.81 -16.93
CA THR A 69 22.92 20.66 -16.34
C THR A 69 22.56 20.18 -14.93
N ALA A 70 22.36 18.88 -14.74
CA ALA A 70 22.05 18.31 -13.43
C ALA A 70 23.22 18.47 -12.43
N ASP A 71 24.46 18.25 -12.89
CA ASP A 71 25.66 18.47 -12.08
C ASP A 71 25.79 19.93 -11.63
N GLY A 72 25.52 20.89 -12.52
CA GLY A 72 25.47 22.31 -12.20
C GLY A 72 24.45 22.63 -11.11
N LEU A 73 23.21 22.17 -11.30
CA LEU A 73 22.12 22.37 -10.33
C LEU A 73 22.41 21.77 -8.95
N ILE A 74 23.03 20.58 -8.88
CA ILE A 74 23.41 19.96 -7.59
C ILE A 74 24.49 20.78 -6.87
N ARG A 75 25.45 21.32 -7.61
CA ARG A 75 26.52 22.16 -7.05
C ARG A 75 25.97 23.49 -6.54
N GLU A 76 25.15 24.16 -7.34
CA GLU A 76 24.46 25.38 -6.93
C GLU A 76 23.60 25.11 -5.69
N TYR A 77 22.84 24.02 -5.67
CA TYR A 77 22.05 23.60 -4.51
C TYR A 77 22.90 23.48 -3.25
N GLY A 78 24.03 22.77 -3.33
CA GLY A 78 24.92 22.57 -2.20
C GLY A 78 25.59 23.87 -1.74
N THR A 79 26.01 24.73 -2.67
CA THR A 79 26.62 26.03 -2.36
C THR A 79 25.63 26.96 -1.68
N GLU A 80 24.42 27.09 -2.21
CA GLU A 80 23.38 27.93 -1.59
C GLU A 80 22.95 27.37 -0.24
N LEU A 81 22.86 26.04 -0.08
CA LEU A 81 22.54 25.44 1.22
C LEU A 81 23.56 25.84 2.31
N ILE A 82 24.86 25.94 1.95
CA ILE A 82 25.90 26.46 2.85
C ILE A 82 25.69 27.94 3.15
N THR A 83 25.30 28.74 2.16
CA THR A 83 25.02 30.18 2.36
C THR A 83 23.82 30.40 3.28
N LEU A 84 22.76 29.61 3.14
CA LEU A 84 21.51 29.75 3.89
C LEU A 84 21.62 29.23 5.33
N TYR A 85 22.33 28.12 5.54
CA TYR A 85 22.32 27.40 6.84
C TYR A 85 23.70 27.13 7.44
N GLY A 86 24.77 27.60 6.79
CA GLY A 86 26.15 27.33 7.18
C GLY A 86 26.64 25.93 6.80
N SER A 87 27.94 25.69 6.92
CA SER A 87 28.57 24.44 6.48
C SER A 87 28.17 23.20 7.28
N ALA A 88 27.65 23.35 8.50
CA ALA A 88 27.27 22.25 9.38
C ALA A 88 26.06 21.43 8.86
N VAL A 89 25.28 22.01 7.95
CA VAL A 89 24.13 21.35 7.30
C VAL A 89 24.58 20.27 6.31
N ILE A 90 25.79 20.41 5.73
CA ILE A 90 26.29 19.50 4.71
C ILE A 90 26.58 18.13 5.31
N LYS A 91 25.90 17.13 4.77
CA LYS A 91 26.06 15.72 5.14
C LYS A 91 26.82 14.95 4.05
N PRO A 92 27.41 13.78 4.35
CA PRO A 92 28.08 12.94 3.35
C PRO A 92 27.26 12.71 2.07
N ASN A 93 25.93 12.56 2.17
CA ASN A 93 25.07 12.40 1.00
C ASN A 93 25.10 13.60 0.04
N HIS A 94 25.27 14.82 0.54
CA HIS A 94 25.44 16.01 -0.30
C HIS A 94 26.75 15.95 -1.07
N HIS A 95 27.82 15.46 -0.42
CA HIS A 95 29.09 15.22 -1.08
C HIS A 95 28.95 14.12 -2.14
N PHE A 96 28.33 12.99 -1.83
CA PHE A 96 28.12 11.93 -2.82
C PHE A 96 27.26 12.38 -4.01
N ALA A 97 26.30 13.27 -3.79
CA ALA A 97 25.45 13.80 -4.85
C ALA A 97 26.25 14.50 -5.97
N ILE A 98 27.37 15.15 -5.65
CA ILE A 98 28.20 15.86 -6.66
C ILE A 98 28.89 14.91 -7.65
N HIS A 99 28.96 13.61 -7.33
CA HIS A 99 29.57 12.59 -8.16
C HIS A 99 28.53 11.86 -9.04
N VAL A 100 27.23 12.15 -8.86
CA VAL A 100 26.16 11.43 -9.54
C VAL A 100 26.22 11.57 -11.05
N GLY A 101 26.58 12.73 -11.61
CA GLY A 101 26.74 12.86 -13.06
C GLY A 101 27.91 12.04 -13.61
N THR A 102 29.01 11.90 -12.89
CA THR A 102 30.10 10.98 -13.26
C THR A 102 29.63 9.54 -13.24
N CYS A 103 28.87 9.14 -12.20
CA CYS A 103 28.26 7.81 -12.15
C CYS A 103 27.32 7.57 -13.34
N ALA A 104 26.49 8.56 -13.69
CA ALA A 104 25.56 8.45 -14.82
C ALA A 104 26.28 8.26 -16.16
N ARG A 105 27.44 8.91 -16.36
CA ARG A 105 28.28 8.70 -17.56
C ARG A 105 28.89 7.31 -17.61
N ASN A 106 29.32 6.78 -16.47
CA ASN A 106 30.01 5.49 -16.40
C ASN A 106 29.05 4.28 -16.45
N PHE A 107 27.88 4.40 -15.83
CA PHE A 107 26.96 3.27 -15.60
C PHE A 107 25.63 3.41 -16.35
N GLY A 108 25.40 4.53 -17.03
CA GLY A 108 24.13 4.85 -17.67
C GLY A 108 23.15 5.58 -16.74
N PRO A 109 21.89 5.75 -17.16
CA PRO A 109 20.84 6.34 -16.34
C PRO A 109 20.72 5.75 -14.92
N LEU A 110 20.28 6.57 -13.95
CA LEU A 110 20.22 6.17 -12.53
C LEU A 110 19.48 4.85 -12.28
N HIS A 111 18.41 4.60 -13.04
CA HIS A 111 17.59 3.40 -12.83
C HIS A 111 18.30 2.09 -13.19
N ASP A 112 19.43 2.15 -13.90
CA ASP A 112 20.24 0.99 -14.24
C ASP A 112 21.13 0.53 -13.08
N PHE A 113 21.44 1.41 -12.12
CA PHE A 113 22.37 1.10 -11.02
C PHE A 113 21.90 1.52 -9.62
N TRP A 114 20.74 2.16 -9.47
CA TRP A 114 20.20 2.53 -8.16
C TRP A 114 19.82 1.32 -7.30
N THR A 115 19.76 1.52 -5.98
CA THR A 115 19.57 0.43 -5.03
C THR A 115 18.12 0.02 -4.80
N PHE A 116 17.15 0.75 -5.33
CA PHE A 116 15.73 0.48 -5.08
C PHE A 116 15.30 -0.94 -5.49
N LEU A 117 15.90 -1.51 -6.54
CA LEU A 117 15.65 -2.91 -6.90
C LEU A 117 16.14 -3.86 -5.79
N PHE A 118 17.35 -3.66 -5.28
CA PHE A 118 17.92 -4.50 -4.23
C PHE A 118 17.18 -4.33 -2.90
N GLU A 119 16.77 -3.11 -2.54
CA GLU A 119 15.95 -2.85 -1.36
C GLU A 119 14.61 -3.59 -1.43
N ARG A 120 13.98 -3.56 -2.61
CA ARG A 120 12.76 -4.33 -2.88
C ARG A 120 13.01 -5.83 -2.74
N LEU A 121 14.09 -6.35 -3.30
CA LEU A 121 14.47 -7.76 -3.18
C LEU A 121 14.77 -8.15 -1.72
N ASN A 122 15.41 -7.28 -0.95
CA ASN A 122 15.64 -7.50 0.47
C ASN A 122 14.32 -7.62 1.24
N LYS A 123 13.29 -6.85 0.88
CA LYS A 123 11.96 -7.00 1.45
C LYS A 123 11.35 -8.36 1.11
N VAL A 124 11.45 -8.79 -0.14
CA VAL A 124 11.01 -10.14 -0.56
C VAL A 124 11.73 -11.22 0.25
N LEU A 125 13.05 -11.12 0.39
CA LEU A 125 13.83 -12.08 1.17
C LEU A 125 13.40 -12.14 2.64
N LYS A 126 13.17 -10.98 3.26
CA LYS A 126 12.70 -10.88 4.64
C LYS A 126 11.29 -11.45 4.86
N SER A 127 10.48 -11.55 3.81
CA SER A 127 9.12 -12.08 3.92
C SER A 127 9.05 -13.61 4.08
N TYR A 128 10.12 -14.33 3.69
CA TYR A 128 10.14 -15.78 3.83
C TYR A 128 10.29 -16.18 5.30
N LYS A 129 9.42 -17.08 5.76
CA LYS A 129 9.56 -17.71 7.07
C LYS A 129 10.75 -18.66 7.02
N THR A 130 11.80 -18.32 7.75
CA THR A 130 13.02 -19.13 7.84
C THR A 130 12.92 -20.24 8.89
N ASN A 131 11.81 -20.36 9.63
CA ASN A 131 11.56 -21.40 10.66
C ASN A 131 12.77 -21.67 11.60
N ASN A 132 13.51 -20.62 11.97
CA ASN A 132 14.76 -20.71 12.76
C ASN A 132 15.91 -21.53 12.13
N HIS A 133 15.86 -21.83 10.82
CA HIS A 133 17.02 -22.31 10.08
C HIS A 133 18.05 -21.19 9.96
N GLY A 134 19.08 -21.25 10.81
CA GLY A 134 20.23 -20.34 10.83
C GLY A 134 21.53 -21.08 10.50
N ASN A 135 22.67 -20.52 10.90
CA ASN A 135 24.00 -21.17 10.82
C ASN A 135 24.44 -21.64 9.42
N GLY A 136 24.03 -20.96 8.35
CA GLY A 136 24.46 -21.31 6.99
C GLY A 136 23.52 -22.25 6.23
N GLU A 137 22.47 -22.78 6.86
CA GLU A 137 21.52 -23.72 6.21
C GLU A 137 20.72 -23.06 5.08
N LEU A 138 20.28 -21.81 5.29
CA LEU A 138 19.56 -21.04 4.27
C LEU A 138 20.47 -20.69 3.10
N GLU A 139 21.69 -20.24 3.39
CA GLU A 139 22.70 -19.90 2.40
C GLU A 139 23.06 -21.13 1.55
N THR A 140 23.21 -22.29 2.19
CA THR A 140 23.45 -23.57 1.51
C THR A 140 22.28 -23.95 0.61
N THR A 141 21.04 -23.82 1.10
CA THR A 141 19.83 -24.10 0.32
C THR A 141 19.71 -23.17 -0.87
N PHE A 142 19.89 -21.86 -0.68
CA PHE A 142 19.86 -20.88 -1.76
C PHE A 142 20.96 -21.15 -2.80
N PHE A 143 22.17 -21.50 -2.37
CA PHE A 143 23.27 -21.82 -3.27
C PHE A 143 23.01 -23.09 -4.07
N GLN A 144 22.47 -24.14 -3.44
CA GLN A 144 22.08 -25.37 -4.11
C GLN A 144 20.98 -25.14 -5.14
N GLU A 145 19.95 -24.38 -4.79
CA GLU A 145 18.85 -24.07 -5.71
C GLU A 145 19.29 -23.14 -6.85
N PHE A 146 20.20 -22.19 -6.59
CA PHE A 146 20.84 -21.40 -7.63
C PHE A 146 21.60 -22.29 -8.63
N HIS A 147 22.46 -23.19 -8.12
CA HIS A 147 23.22 -24.11 -8.95
C HIS A 147 22.30 -25.04 -9.77
N ARG A 148 21.26 -25.57 -9.13
CA ARG A 148 20.25 -26.40 -9.79
C ARG A 148 19.55 -25.64 -10.92
N THR A 149 19.21 -24.38 -10.68
CA THR A 149 18.58 -23.51 -11.69
C THR A 149 19.51 -23.26 -12.87
N CYS A 150 20.79 -22.97 -12.62
CA CYS A 150 21.79 -22.80 -13.68
C CYS A 150 21.95 -24.08 -14.53
N GLU A 151 22.07 -25.24 -13.89
CA GLU A 151 22.22 -26.52 -14.61
C GLU A 151 20.97 -26.88 -15.41
N ILE A 152 19.77 -26.67 -14.86
CA ILE A 152 18.52 -26.86 -15.59
C ILE A 152 18.46 -25.91 -16.80
N GLY A 153 18.86 -24.65 -16.64
CA GLY A 153 18.91 -23.68 -17.74
C GLY A 153 19.86 -24.13 -18.86
N ARG A 154 21.07 -24.57 -18.50
CA ARG A 154 22.07 -25.10 -19.44
C ARG A 154 21.58 -26.33 -20.18
N LEU A 155 20.98 -27.28 -19.45
CA LEU A 155 20.38 -28.47 -20.05
C LEU A 155 19.27 -28.07 -21.02
N THR A 156 18.35 -27.21 -20.59
CA THR A 156 17.23 -26.73 -21.41
C THR A 156 17.72 -26.11 -22.72
N PHE A 157 18.74 -25.26 -22.67
CA PHE A 157 19.37 -24.68 -23.86
C PHE A 157 20.02 -25.73 -24.77
N SER A 158 20.68 -26.75 -24.20
CA SER A 158 21.28 -27.82 -25.00
C SER A 158 20.23 -28.67 -25.73
N LEU A 159 19.07 -28.90 -25.10
CA LEU A 159 17.96 -29.66 -25.67
C LEU A 159 17.28 -28.93 -26.84
N GLN A 160 17.37 -27.59 -26.89
CA GLN A 160 16.87 -26.78 -28.01
C GLN A 160 17.68 -26.98 -29.31
N ARG A 161 18.84 -27.63 -29.26
CA ARG A 161 19.65 -27.93 -30.47
C ARG A 161 19.15 -29.15 -31.24
N TYR A 162 18.25 -29.94 -30.66
CA TYR A 162 17.64 -31.07 -31.34
C TYR A 162 16.53 -30.60 -32.31
N PRO A 163 16.16 -31.40 -33.33
CA PRO A 163 15.08 -31.04 -34.25
C PRO A 163 13.76 -30.75 -33.53
N GLU A 164 12.95 -29.82 -34.05
CA GLU A 164 11.78 -29.31 -33.31
C GLU A 164 10.72 -30.37 -32.97
N GLN A 165 10.61 -31.40 -33.80
CA GLN A 165 9.67 -32.50 -33.63
C GLN A 165 10.16 -33.52 -32.60
N SER A 166 11.41 -33.43 -32.16
CA SER A 166 11.99 -34.35 -31.20
C SER A 166 11.49 -34.08 -29.78
N LEU A 167 11.35 -35.15 -28.99
CA LEU A 167 10.95 -35.06 -27.59
C LEU A 167 11.87 -34.15 -26.75
N PRO A 168 13.22 -34.16 -26.92
CA PRO A 168 14.11 -33.20 -26.24
C PRO A 168 13.73 -31.73 -26.49
N PHE A 169 13.51 -31.37 -27.75
CA PHE A 169 13.15 -29.99 -28.11
C PHE A 169 11.79 -29.60 -27.51
N GLN A 170 10.78 -30.45 -27.67
CA GLN A 170 9.44 -30.19 -27.13
C GLN A 170 9.44 -30.05 -25.61
N THR A 171 10.18 -30.93 -24.92
CA THR A 171 10.38 -30.87 -23.46
C THR A 171 11.05 -29.56 -23.05
N SER A 172 12.12 -29.15 -23.75
CA SER A 172 12.81 -27.90 -23.44
C SER A 172 11.89 -26.68 -23.54
N ARG A 173 11.00 -26.65 -24.55
CA ARG A 173 10.04 -25.56 -24.76
C ARG A 173 9.00 -25.49 -23.64
N LEU A 174 8.52 -26.63 -23.17
CA LEU A 174 7.62 -26.71 -22.01
C LEU A 174 8.32 -26.26 -20.72
N MET A 175 9.58 -26.69 -20.52
CA MET A 175 10.38 -26.27 -19.36
C MET A 175 10.63 -24.76 -19.35
N VAL A 176 11.02 -24.15 -20.48
CA VAL A 176 11.18 -22.69 -20.58
C VAL A 176 9.87 -21.97 -20.28
N LYS A 177 8.75 -22.47 -20.79
CA LYS A 177 7.43 -21.88 -20.55
C LYS A 177 7.06 -21.90 -19.07
N ALA A 178 7.21 -23.05 -18.41
CA ALA A 178 6.94 -23.19 -16.98
C ALA A 178 7.86 -22.28 -16.13
N SER A 179 9.15 -22.17 -16.49
CA SER A 179 10.09 -21.31 -15.76
C SER A 179 9.79 -19.81 -15.93
N ASN A 180 9.36 -19.38 -17.12
CA ASN A 180 9.03 -17.98 -17.41
C ASN A 180 7.75 -17.50 -16.71
N GLU A 181 6.85 -18.42 -16.34
CA GLU A 181 5.60 -18.10 -15.65
C GLU A 181 5.82 -17.70 -14.17
N GLU A 182 6.97 -18.03 -13.57
CA GLU A 182 7.18 -17.80 -12.12
C GLU A 182 8.30 -16.83 -11.76
N ARG A 183 9.47 -16.81 -12.42
CA ARG A 183 10.61 -15.99 -11.93
C ARG A 183 11.55 -15.58 -13.05
N GLY A 184 11.79 -14.28 -13.22
CA GLY A 184 12.97 -13.84 -13.97
C GLY A 184 12.96 -12.42 -14.54
N THR A 185 11.82 -11.75 -14.63
CA THR A 185 11.81 -10.34 -15.05
C THR A 185 11.74 -9.42 -13.83
N VAL A 186 12.40 -8.26 -13.91
CA VAL A 186 12.22 -7.16 -12.93
C VAL A 186 10.73 -6.85 -12.73
N ALA A 187 9.90 -7.07 -13.75
CA ALA A 187 8.44 -6.98 -13.68
C ALA A 187 7.80 -8.08 -12.81
N GLY A 188 8.19 -9.36 -12.95
CA GLY A 188 7.69 -10.44 -12.09
C GLY A 188 8.08 -10.27 -10.62
N LEU A 189 9.29 -9.75 -10.36
CA LEU A 189 9.75 -9.42 -9.01
C LEU A 189 9.05 -8.17 -8.44
N ALA A 190 8.73 -7.18 -9.29
CA ALA A 190 7.93 -6.02 -8.89
C ALA A 190 6.48 -6.42 -8.56
N ALA A 191 5.89 -7.36 -9.30
CA ALA A 191 4.56 -7.89 -9.03
C ALA A 191 4.54 -8.66 -7.70
N LEU A 192 5.51 -9.56 -7.46
CA LEU A 192 5.68 -10.24 -6.17
C LEU A 192 5.84 -9.26 -5.00
N SER A 193 6.62 -8.19 -5.20
CA SER A 193 6.78 -7.17 -4.15
C SER A 193 5.51 -6.37 -3.89
N GLN A 194 4.73 -6.02 -4.92
CA GLN A 194 3.44 -5.34 -4.74
C GLN A 194 2.47 -6.23 -3.97
N GLU A 195 2.42 -7.52 -4.30
CA GLU A 195 1.61 -8.48 -3.54
C GLU A 195 2.09 -8.63 -2.09
N LEU A 196 3.40 -8.56 -1.83
CA LEU A 196 3.97 -8.61 -0.48
C LEU A 196 3.78 -7.30 0.31
N ASP A 197 3.76 -6.14 -0.35
CA ASP A 197 3.47 -4.85 0.27
C ASP A 197 2.03 -4.84 0.84
N ASP A 198 1.10 -5.51 0.18
CA ASP A 198 -0.28 -5.70 0.65
C ASP A 198 -0.40 -6.73 1.80
N VAL A 199 0.55 -7.67 1.91
CA VAL A 199 0.49 -8.80 2.84
C VAL A 199 1.29 -8.57 4.14
N ASN A 200 2.36 -7.78 4.13
CA ASN A 200 3.33 -7.74 5.24
C ASN A 200 2.77 -7.20 6.58
N ASP A 201 1.82 -6.25 6.57
CA ASP A 201 1.18 -5.76 7.81
C ASP A 201 -0.01 -6.65 8.27
N ASP A 202 -0.57 -7.43 7.35
CA ASP A 202 -1.79 -8.19 7.55
C ASP A 202 -1.51 -9.66 7.85
N ALA A 203 -0.33 -10.18 7.51
CA ALA A 203 0.05 -11.58 7.64
C ALA A 203 -0.09 -12.16 9.07
N VAL A 204 -0.08 -11.30 10.10
CA VAL A 204 -0.29 -11.69 11.51
C VAL A 204 -1.78 -11.69 11.90
N ARG A 205 -2.65 -11.02 11.14
CA ARG A 205 -4.06 -10.82 11.49
C ARG A 205 -4.92 -11.99 10.98
N SER A 206 -5.62 -12.65 11.89
CA SER A 206 -6.59 -13.71 11.55
C SER A 206 -7.87 -13.11 10.94
N TYR A 207 -8.36 -12.00 11.48
CA TYR A 207 -9.53 -11.28 11.00
C TYR A 207 -9.41 -9.80 11.34
N ASP A 208 -9.67 -8.90 10.38
CA ASP A 208 -9.76 -7.45 10.63
C ASP A 208 -10.54 -6.75 9.50
N LEU A 209 -11.14 -5.59 9.78
CA LEU A 209 -11.88 -4.79 8.79
C LEU A 209 -11.10 -3.54 8.39
N SER A 210 -11.40 -2.98 7.22
CA SER A 210 -10.72 -1.76 6.78
C SER A 210 -10.95 -0.61 7.77
N PRO A 211 -9.91 0.15 8.16
CA PRO A 211 -10.07 1.33 9.02
C PRO A 211 -10.97 2.38 8.37
N ARG A 212 -10.88 2.50 7.04
CA ARG A 212 -11.78 3.31 6.22
C ARG A 212 -13.13 2.61 6.12
N HIS A 213 -14.16 3.29 6.60
CA HIS A 213 -15.53 2.82 6.53
C HIS A 213 -16.49 4.00 6.33
N GLN A 214 -17.65 3.72 5.74
CA GLN A 214 -18.67 4.72 5.47
C GLN A 214 -20.04 4.24 5.93
N THR A 215 -20.74 5.06 6.69
CA THR A 215 -22.14 4.82 7.05
C THR A 215 -23.03 5.33 5.92
N GLN A 216 -23.85 4.45 5.35
CA GLN A 216 -24.78 4.80 4.29
C GLN A 216 -26.04 3.93 4.34
N VAL A 217 -27.08 4.37 3.64
CA VAL A 217 -28.30 3.58 3.42
C VAL A 217 -28.00 2.46 2.42
N MET A 218 -28.41 1.24 2.76
CA MET A 218 -28.27 0.08 1.87
C MET A 218 -29.06 0.27 0.57
N SER A 219 -28.54 -0.25 -0.54
CA SER A 219 -29.32 -0.35 -1.78
C SER A 219 -30.57 -1.20 -1.58
N SER A 220 -31.64 -0.95 -2.35
CA SER A 220 -32.89 -1.73 -2.27
C SER A 220 -32.63 -3.23 -2.35
N ASP A 221 -31.76 -3.65 -3.27
CA ASP A 221 -31.38 -5.06 -3.41
C ASP A 221 -30.66 -5.61 -2.18
N THR A 222 -29.68 -4.88 -1.65
CA THR A 222 -28.92 -5.30 -0.46
C THR A 222 -29.85 -5.41 0.75
N TYR A 223 -30.76 -4.45 0.89
CA TYR A 223 -31.71 -4.37 1.99
C TYR A 223 -32.70 -5.54 1.99
N GLN A 224 -33.32 -5.84 0.84
CA GLN A 224 -34.21 -6.99 0.69
C GLN A 224 -33.49 -8.33 0.86
N MET A 225 -32.28 -8.46 0.29
CA MET A 225 -31.49 -9.68 0.41
C MET A 225 -31.09 -9.94 1.87
N LEU A 226 -30.71 -8.89 2.60
CA LEU A 226 -30.41 -8.97 4.02
C LEU A 226 -31.61 -9.41 4.85
N ALA A 227 -32.78 -8.78 4.65
CA ALA A 227 -34.01 -9.14 5.37
C ALA A 227 -34.35 -10.64 5.18
N ARG A 228 -34.30 -11.13 3.93
CA ARG A 228 -34.50 -12.56 3.62
C ARG A 228 -33.47 -13.45 4.30
N THR A 229 -32.21 -13.03 4.31
CA THR A 229 -31.11 -13.80 4.92
C THR A 229 -31.25 -13.90 6.43
N ILE A 230 -31.62 -12.80 7.10
CA ILE A 230 -31.89 -12.78 8.54
C ILE A 230 -33.07 -13.69 8.88
N CYS A 231 -34.17 -13.63 8.11
CA CYS A 231 -35.33 -14.51 8.32
C CYS A 231 -34.98 -16.00 8.14
N MET A 232 -34.14 -16.35 7.16
CA MET A 232 -33.66 -17.73 6.98
C MET A 232 -32.75 -18.19 8.13
N ARG A 233 -31.89 -17.30 8.65
CA ARG A 233 -30.90 -17.64 9.68
C ARG A 233 -31.48 -17.64 11.09
N PHE A 234 -32.45 -16.77 11.35
CA PHE A 234 -33.09 -16.58 12.65
C PHE A 234 -34.62 -16.61 12.54
N PRO A 235 -35.23 -17.79 12.30
CA PRO A 235 -36.67 -17.91 12.08
C PRO A 235 -37.56 -17.43 13.23
N LEU A 236 -37.01 -17.39 14.45
CA LEU A 236 -37.72 -16.98 15.67
C LEU A 236 -37.85 -15.46 15.83
N THR A 237 -37.10 -14.68 15.04
CA THR A 237 -37.09 -13.21 15.09
C THR A 237 -37.16 -12.68 13.66
N PRO A 238 -38.32 -12.81 12.98
CA PRO A 238 -38.45 -12.39 11.60
C PRO A 238 -38.30 -10.87 11.49
N VAL A 239 -37.73 -10.43 10.38
CA VAL A 239 -37.54 -9.01 10.06
C VAL A 239 -38.16 -8.67 8.72
N HIS A 240 -38.51 -7.41 8.51
CA HIS A 240 -38.99 -6.89 7.23
C HIS A 240 -38.30 -5.57 6.89
N CYS A 241 -38.29 -5.23 5.60
CA CYS A 241 -37.86 -3.92 5.14
C CYS A 241 -38.89 -2.86 5.56
N GLN A 242 -38.47 -1.73 6.13
CA GLN A 242 -39.33 -0.68 6.67
C GLN A 242 -40.34 -0.12 5.67
N TYR A 243 -40.01 -0.14 4.39
CA TYR A 243 -40.86 0.36 3.30
C TYR A 243 -41.81 -0.71 2.73
N GLU A 244 -41.75 -1.94 3.23
CA GLU A 244 -42.57 -3.07 2.80
C GLU A 244 -43.64 -3.40 3.85
N GLN A 245 -44.78 -3.92 3.40
CA GLN A 245 -45.79 -4.41 4.32
C GLN A 245 -45.28 -5.67 5.05
N PRO A 246 -45.43 -5.75 6.38
CA PRO A 246 -44.97 -6.90 7.14
C PRO A 246 -45.79 -8.14 6.77
N LEU A 247 -45.13 -9.12 6.14
CA LEU A 247 -45.73 -10.42 5.82
C LEU A 247 -46.04 -11.24 7.09
N VAL A 248 -45.31 -10.96 8.18
CA VAL A 248 -45.46 -11.64 9.47
C VAL A 248 -45.81 -10.59 10.53
N PRO A 249 -46.94 -10.73 11.26
CA PRO A 249 -47.43 -9.71 12.20
C PRO A 249 -46.46 -9.34 13.33
N HIS A 250 -45.56 -10.24 13.71
CA HIS A 250 -44.56 -10.02 14.78
C HIS A 250 -43.15 -9.77 14.22
N SER A 251 -43.01 -9.43 12.94
CA SER A 251 -41.71 -9.11 12.35
C SER A 251 -41.23 -7.72 12.74
N LEU A 252 -39.92 -7.59 12.94
CA LEU A 252 -39.29 -6.33 13.33
C LEU A 252 -38.82 -5.55 12.09
N PRO A 253 -39.00 -4.21 12.05
CA PRO A 253 -38.47 -3.39 10.96
C PRO A 253 -36.94 -3.38 10.99
N LEU A 254 -36.30 -3.76 9.89
CA LEU A 254 -34.84 -3.77 9.74
C LEU A 254 -34.31 -2.34 9.51
N ASN A 255 -33.25 -1.93 10.19
CA ASN A 255 -32.62 -0.62 9.96
C ASN A 255 -32.04 -0.54 8.53
N PRO A 256 -32.32 0.53 7.76
CA PRO A 256 -31.82 0.66 6.39
C PRO A 256 -30.36 1.11 6.33
N GLY A 257 -29.81 1.68 7.41
CA GLY A 257 -28.42 2.11 7.51
C GLY A 257 -27.47 0.95 7.83
N ALA A 258 -26.30 0.95 7.19
CA ALA A 258 -25.21 0.02 7.46
C ALA A 258 -23.85 0.74 7.36
N VAL A 259 -22.83 0.19 8.02
CA VAL A 259 -21.44 0.64 7.91
C VAL A 259 -20.73 -0.22 6.88
N PHE A 260 -20.25 0.37 5.80
CA PHE A 260 -19.57 -0.32 4.70
C PHE A 260 -18.06 -0.18 4.81
N PHE A 261 -17.36 -1.26 4.48
CA PHE A 261 -15.92 -1.39 4.53
C PHE A 261 -15.36 -1.57 3.11
N GLU A 262 -14.15 -1.06 2.88
CA GLU A 262 -13.43 -1.20 1.62
C GLU A 262 -12.90 -2.63 1.44
N TYR A 263 -12.43 -3.24 2.53
CA TYR A 263 -11.89 -4.60 2.53
C TYR A 263 -12.06 -5.29 3.89
N VAL A 264 -11.88 -6.61 3.88
CA VAL A 264 -11.73 -7.46 5.07
C VAL A 264 -10.45 -8.28 4.95
N ILE A 265 -9.73 -8.44 6.04
CA ILE A 265 -8.57 -9.32 6.17
C ILE A 265 -9.07 -10.64 6.74
N VAL A 266 -8.79 -11.74 6.05
CA VAL A 266 -9.06 -13.09 6.56
C VAL A 266 -7.81 -13.94 6.33
N ASN A 267 -7.26 -14.49 7.42
CA ASN A 267 -6.02 -15.28 7.43
C ASN A 267 -4.86 -14.57 6.71
N GLY A 268 -4.67 -13.29 7.01
CA GLY A 268 -3.60 -12.47 6.45
C GLY A 268 -3.75 -12.06 4.98
N LYS A 269 -4.91 -12.30 4.37
CA LYS A 269 -5.21 -11.87 3.00
C LYS A 269 -6.35 -10.85 2.97
N ARG A 270 -6.13 -9.74 2.25
CA ARG A 270 -7.17 -8.73 1.99
C ARG A 270 -8.14 -9.20 0.91
N TYR A 271 -9.41 -8.94 1.16
CA TYR A 271 -10.52 -9.18 0.25
C TYR A 271 -11.33 -7.89 0.10
N TYR A 272 -11.38 -7.34 -1.12
CA TYR A 272 -11.94 -6.02 -1.37
C TYR A 272 -13.39 -6.07 -1.84
N ALA A 273 -14.18 -5.09 -1.40
CA ALA A 273 -15.54 -4.85 -1.89
C ALA A 273 -15.50 -4.05 -3.20
N SER A 274 -15.79 -4.71 -4.33
CA SER A 274 -15.63 -4.10 -5.66
C SER A 274 -16.52 -2.89 -5.91
N ARG A 275 -17.67 -2.77 -5.24
CA ARG A 275 -18.53 -1.57 -5.34
C ARG A 275 -17.98 -0.38 -4.57
N THR A 276 -17.14 -0.61 -3.56
CA THR A 276 -16.55 0.45 -2.75
C THR A 276 -15.25 0.97 -3.37
N VAL A 277 -14.37 0.08 -3.83
CA VAL A 277 -13.02 0.45 -4.31
C VAL A 277 -12.85 0.38 -5.84
N GLY A 278 -13.83 -0.11 -6.59
CA GLY A 278 -13.72 -0.39 -8.02
C GLY A 278 -13.11 -1.75 -8.33
N PHE A 279 -12.60 -1.93 -9.56
CA PHE A 279 -12.04 -3.21 -9.99
C PHE A 279 -10.74 -3.52 -9.24
N ASN A 280 -10.77 -4.59 -8.44
CA ASN A 280 -9.59 -5.15 -7.79
C ASN A 280 -9.60 -6.67 -7.93
N LYS A 281 -8.49 -7.28 -8.35
CA LYS A 281 -8.38 -8.75 -8.50
C LYS A 281 -8.67 -9.49 -7.19
N SER A 282 -8.37 -8.86 -6.05
CA SER A 282 -8.63 -9.39 -4.71
C SER A 282 -10.10 -9.26 -4.26
N SER A 283 -11.01 -8.83 -5.14
CA SER A 283 -12.46 -8.98 -4.95
C SER A 283 -12.98 -10.35 -5.38
N PHE A 284 -12.23 -11.09 -6.21
CA PHE A 284 -12.60 -12.45 -6.61
C PHE A 284 -12.18 -13.47 -5.55
N VAL A 285 -13.12 -14.34 -5.18
CA VAL A 285 -12.92 -15.33 -4.14
C VAL A 285 -13.39 -16.72 -4.57
N HIS A 286 -12.70 -17.70 -4.01
CA HIS A 286 -13.11 -19.09 -3.98
C HIS A 286 -13.52 -19.41 -2.54
N THR A 287 -14.78 -19.80 -2.36
CA THR A 287 -15.35 -20.19 -1.07
C THR A 287 -15.65 -21.68 -1.03
N ILE A 288 -15.48 -22.26 0.15
CA ILE A 288 -15.79 -23.65 0.48
C ILE A 288 -17.06 -23.61 1.31
N ILE A 289 -18.18 -24.08 0.74
CA ILE A 289 -19.50 -24.06 1.36
C ILE A 289 -19.85 -25.48 1.81
N PRO A 290 -20.00 -25.75 3.12
CA PRO A 290 -20.43 -27.05 3.61
C PRO A 290 -21.87 -27.35 3.17
N ARG A 291 -22.13 -28.57 2.68
CA ARG A 291 -23.49 -29.03 2.33
C ARG A 291 -24.14 -29.76 3.49
N SER A 292 -25.44 -29.52 3.70
CA SER A 292 -26.25 -30.20 4.72
C SER A 292 -26.32 -31.73 4.55
N THR A 293 -26.05 -32.23 3.35
CA THR A 293 -26.06 -33.67 2.99
C THR A 293 -24.71 -34.37 3.19
N GLY A 294 -23.71 -33.68 3.74
CA GLY A 294 -22.32 -34.13 3.75
C GLY A 294 -21.60 -33.75 2.45
N GLY A 295 -20.36 -33.28 2.57
CA GLY A 295 -19.52 -32.80 1.45
C GLY A 295 -19.37 -31.27 1.38
N VAL A 296 -18.50 -30.84 0.48
CA VAL A 296 -18.13 -29.43 0.26
C VAL A 296 -18.54 -29.00 -1.15
N ALA A 297 -19.17 -27.83 -1.26
CA ALA A 297 -19.37 -27.13 -2.53
C ALA A 297 -18.31 -26.04 -2.70
N HIS A 298 -17.76 -25.93 -3.90
CA HIS A 298 -16.83 -24.86 -4.27
C HIS A 298 -17.64 -23.74 -4.94
N GLY A 299 -17.61 -22.53 -4.38
CA GLY A 299 -18.22 -21.34 -4.94
C GLY A 299 -17.16 -20.38 -5.45
N TYR A 300 -17.30 -19.90 -6.68
CA TYR A 300 -16.43 -18.85 -7.23
C TYR A 300 -17.26 -17.60 -7.45
N GLY A 301 -16.78 -16.44 -6.99
CA GLY A 301 -17.54 -15.21 -7.10
C GLY A 301 -16.74 -13.96 -6.81
N GLU A 302 -17.43 -12.84 -6.82
CA GLU A 302 -16.92 -11.50 -6.55
C GLU A 302 -17.58 -10.95 -5.27
N ILE A 303 -16.78 -10.36 -4.39
CA ILE A 303 -17.27 -9.61 -3.23
C ILE A 303 -17.67 -8.22 -3.71
N LEU A 304 -18.96 -7.92 -3.66
CA LEU A 304 -19.49 -6.63 -4.06
C LEU A 304 -19.42 -5.61 -2.92
N GLU A 305 -19.84 -6.02 -1.73
CA GLU A 305 -20.00 -5.15 -0.55
C GLU A 305 -19.59 -5.91 0.70
N ILE A 306 -18.95 -5.23 1.65
CA ILE A 306 -18.66 -5.72 3.00
C ILE A 306 -19.28 -4.70 3.96
N PHE A 307 -20.17 -5.13 4.84
CA PHE A 307 -20.87 -4.19 5.70
C PHE A 307 -21.29 -4.79 7.04
N GLN A 308 -21.43 -3.91 8.03
CA GLN A 308 -21.91 -4.18 9.37
C GLN A 308 -23.30 -3.58 9.55
N VAL A 309 -24.18 -4.35 10.18
CA VAL A 309 -25.52 -3.92 10.57
C VAL A 309 -25.64 -4.02 12.08
N THR A 310 -26.06 -2.93 12.70
CA THR A 310 -26.28 -2.84 14.14
C THR A 310 -27.77 -2.74 14.40
N GLN A 311 -28.36 -3.82 14.89
CA GLN A 311 -29.74 -3.84 15.32
C GLN A 311 -29.95 -4.90 16.41
N GLN A 312 -30.83 -4.61 17.36
CA GLN A 312 -31.17 -5.54 18.41
C GLN A 312 -32.09 -6.64 17.86
N PHE A 313 -31.50 -7.77 17.46
CA PHE A 313 -32.25 -8.96 17.08
C PHE A 313 -32.64 -9.84 18.28
N ARG A 314 -31.94 -9.68 19.44
CA ARG A 314 -32.20 -10.35 20.74
C ARG A 314 -31.77 -9.44 21.91
N ALA A 315 -32.17 -9.80 23.14
CA ALA A 315 -31.63 -9.22 24.38
C ALA A 315 -30.10 -9.43 24.41
N GLY A 316 -29.35 -8.39 24.06
CA GLY A 316 -27.88 -8.45 23.95
C GLY A 316 -27.25 -7.81 22.71
N GLY A 317 -28.02 -7.06 21.88
CA GLY A 317 -27.51 -6.08 20.92
C GLY A 317 -26.20 -6.45 20.19
N GLN A 318 -26.24 -7.48 19.33
CA GLN A 318 -25.07 -7.89 18.57
C GLN A 318 -25.04 -7.21 17.20
N SER A 319 -23.88 -6.66 16.84
CA SER A 319 -23.58 -6.29 15.46
C SER A 319 -23.42 -7.55 14.61
N LEU A 320 -23.92 -7.51 13.38
CA LEU A 320 -23.75 -8.58 12.41
C LEU A 320 -22.96 -8.06 11.21
N TRP A 321 -22.04 -8.87 10.71
CA TRP A 321 -21.21 -8.57 9.55
C TRP A 321 -21.61 -9.44 8.37
N PHE A 322 -21.67 -8.84 7.19
CA PHE A 322 -22.08 -9.49 5.97
C PHE A 322 -21.16 -9.12 4.81
N ALA A 323 -21.05 -10.05 3.87
CA ALA A 323 -20.45 -9.80 2.55
C ALA A 323 -21.49 -10.14 1.47
N ARG A 324 -21.79 -9.19 0.58
CA ARG A 324 -22.66 -9.43 -0.58
C ARG A 324 -21.83 -10.01 -1.71
N MET A 325 -22.20 -11.21 -2.13
CA MET A 325 -21.48 -11.98 -3.15
C MET A 325 -22.22 -11.97 -4.49
N ARG A 326 -21.48 -11.86 -5.59
CA ARG A 326 -21.93 -12.23 -6.94
C ARG A 326 -21.28 -13.54 -7.34
N TRP A 327 -22.06 -14.61 -7.40
CA TRP A 327 -21.55 -15.94 -7.75
C TRP A 327 -21.47 -16.13 -9.27
N PHE A 328 -20.38 -16.71 -9.74
CA PHE A 328 -20.19 -17.08 -11.14
C PHE A 328 -20.79 -18.46 -11.43
N LYS A 329 -21.25 -18.62 -12.66
CA LYS A 329 -21.68 -19.92 -13.19
C LYS A 329 -20.57 -20.48 -14.07
N ALA A 330 -20.43 -21.81 -14.07
CA ALA A 330 -19.52 -22.48 -14.99
C ALA A 330 -19.90 -22.13 -16.44
N TRP A 331 -18.90 -21.81 -17.25
CA TRP A 331 -19.11 -21.57 -18.68
C TRP A 331 -19.23 -22.91 -19.40
N GLU A 332 -20.36 -23.12 -20.08
CA GLU A 332 -20.68 -24.38 -20.81
C GLU A 332 -20.51 -24.24 -22.34
N GLY A 333 -20.10 -23.07 -22.84
CA GLY A 333 -19.92 -22.84 -24.28
C GLY A 333 -18.56 -23.29 -24.84
N GLN A 334 -18.41 -23.28 -26.16
CA GLN A 334 -17.11 -23.49 -26.81
C GLN A 334 -16.11 -22.40 -26.36
N ARG A 335 -14.92 -22.83 -25.93
CA ARG A 335 -13.81 -21.90 -25.65
C ARG A 335 -13.21 -21.49 -26.98
N ASP A 336 -13.35 -20.22 -27.35
CA ASP A 336 -12.52 -19.67 -28.41
C ASP A 336 -11.07 -19.69 -27.97
N ASN A 337 -10.24 -20.40 -28.74
CA ASN A 337 -8.80 -20.32 -28.56
C ASN A 337 -8.38 -18.89 -28.87
N VAL A 338 -7.85 -18.19 -27.86
CA VAL A 338 -7.31 -16.82 -27.94
C VAL A 338 -6.28 -16.66 -29.08
N TRP A 339 -5.73 -17.77 -29.56
CA TRP A 339 -4.79 -17.89 -30.66
C TRP A 339 -5.40 -17.96 -32.07
N LYS A 340 -6.73 -17.89 -32.24
CA LYS A 340 -7.34 -17.95 -33.57
C LYS A 340 -7.32 -16.62 -34.33
N ASN A 341 -7.06 -15.50 -33.65
CA ASN A 341 -7.06 -14.15 -34.24
C ASN A 341 -5.81 -13.31 -33.89
N LEU A 342 -4.71 -13.97 -33.52
CA LEU A 342 -3.36 -13.41 -33.46
C LEU A 342 -2.51 -14.20 -34.45
#